data_AF-A0A6L8UZK3-F1
#
_entry.id   AF-A0A6L8UZK3-F1
#
_cell.length_a   1.000
_cell.length_b   1.000
_cell.length_c   1.000
_cell.angle_alpha   90.00
_cell.angle_beta   90.00
_cell.angle_gamma   90.00
#
_symmetry.space_group_name_H-M   'P 1'
#
loop_
_entity.id
_entity.type
_entity.pdbx_description
1 polymer ?
#
loop_
_entity_poly.entity_id
_entity_poly.type
_entity_poly.pdbx_seq_one_letter_code
_entity_poly.pdbx_strand_id
1 'polypeptide(L)'
;MSSLLQKQSLTSEQLQLLASEMTKKQKSGGIAWLLWFFTGGIGGHRFYLGRIGTGVAMLLTLGGLGIWALVDLFLLSGMIRDTNEKVENEIISEIRLIHQARANSEVAAAQA
;
A
#
# COMPACT_ATOMS: atom_id res chain seq x y z
N MET A 1 0.29 8.21 12.35
CA MET A 1 0.15 8.12 13.82
C MET A 1 -0.94 7.12 14.25
N SER A 2 -1.95 6.86 13.42
CA SER A 2 -3.04 5.90 13.67
C SER A 2 -2.60 4.42 13.68
N SER A 3 -1.62 4.04 12.84
CA SER A 3 -1.15 2.65 12.73
C SER A 3 -0.41 2.15 13.99
N LEU A 4 0.27 3.02 14.73
CA LEU A 4 0.98 2.66 15.96
C LEU A 4 0.03 2.28 17.10
N LEU A 5 -1.09 3.00 17.23
CA LEU A 5 -2.15 2.67 18.19
C LEU A 5 -2.84 1.34 17.85
N GLN A 6 -2.96 1.07 16.54
CA GLN A 6 -3.52 -0.18 16.03
C GLN A 6 -2.62 -1.38 16.36
N LYS A 7 -1.31 -1.27 16.10
CA LYS A 7 -0.33 -2.33 16.43
C LYS A 7 -0.26 -2.65 17.91
N GLN A 8 -0.46 -1.67 18.79
CA GLN A 8 -0.40 -1.85 20.24
C GLN A 8 -1.53 -2.73 20.80
N SER A 9 -2.63 -2.88 20.05
CA SER A 9 -3.79 -3.71 20.43
C SER A 9 -3.74 -5.13 19.86
N LEU A 10 -2.70 -5.48 19.09
CA LEU A 10 -2.58 -6.79 18.42
C LEU A 10 -1.76 -7.76 19.25
N THR A 11 -2.20 -9.01 19.31
CA THR A 11 -1.45 -10.11 19.93
C THR A 11 -0.28 -10.56 19.05
N SER A 12 0.68 -11.28 19.62
CA SER A 12 1.90 -11.74 18.91
C SER A 12 1.61 -12.56 17.66
N GLU A 13 0.57 -13.41 17.69
CA GLU A 13 0.12 -14.17 16.52
C GLU A 13 -0.44 -13.26 15.41
N GLN A 14 -1.20 -12.23 15.76
CA GLN A 14 -1.75 -11.27 14.80
C GLN A 14 -0.65 -10.43 14.15
N LEU A 15 0.39 -10.07 14.91
CA LEU A 15 1.57 -9.39 14.37
C LEU A 15 2.33 -10.27 13.36
N GLN A 16 2.41 -11.58 13.59
CA GLN A 16 3.04 -12.51 12.65
C GLN A 16 2.20 -12.70 11.37
N LEU A 17 0.87 -12.82 11.50
CA LEU A 17 -0.05 -12.88 10.35
C LEU A 17 0.00 -11.59 9.53
N LEU A 18 -0.03 -10.43 10.18
CA LEU A 18 0.12 -9.12 9.54
C LEU A 18 1.47 -9.02 8.81
N ALA A 19 2.57 -9.43 9.44
CA ALA A 19 3.89 -9.40 8.82
C ALA A 19 3.97 -10.31 7.58
N SER A 20 3.32 -11.49 7.63
CA SER A 20 3.22 -12.41 6.48
C SER A 20 2.42 -11.80 5.32
N GLU A 21 1.24 -11.26 5.60
CA GLU A 21 0.39 -10.61 4.58
C GLU A 21 1.03 -9.34 4.01
N MET A 22 1.71 -8.56 4.85
CA MET A 22 2.52 -7.42 4.41
C MET A 22 3.62 -7.86 3.46
N THR A 23 4.39 -8.89 3.81
CA THR A 23 5.47 -9.39 2.94
C THR A 23 4.95 -9.84 1.57
N LYS A 24 3.72 -10.36 1.51
CA LYS A 24 3.09 -10.84 0.28
C LYS A 24 2.47 -9.73 -0.57
N LYS A 25 1.88 -8.71 0.04
CA LYS A 25 1.18 -7.61 -0.67
C LYS A 25 2.03 -6.35 -0.87
N GLN A 26 3.12 -6.19 -0.13
CA GLN A 26 3.98 -5.01 -0.21
C GLN A 26 4.58 -4.88 -1.61
N LYS A 27 4.42 -3.69 -2.20
CA LYS A 27 5.03 -3.38 -3.49
C LYS A 27 6.52 -3.12 -3.28
N SER A 28 7.37 -3.76 -4.07
CA SER A 28 8.81 -3.52 -3.99
C SER A 28 9.14 -2.13 -4.55
N GLY A 29 9.66 -1.26 -3.68
CA GLY A 29 10.14 0.06 -4.08
C GLY A 29 11.31 -0.01 -5.07
N GLY A 30 12.11 -1.07 -5.01
CA GLY A 30 13.19 -1.32 -5.97
C GLY A 30 12.66 -1.59 -7.39
N ILE A 31 11.57 -2.35 -7.51
CA ILE A 31 10.92 -2.58 -8.80
C ILE A 31 10.27 -1.31 -9.34
N ALA A 32 9.68 -0.48 -8.46
CA ALA A 32 9.14 0.82 -8.86
C ALA A 32 10.23 1.77 -9.39
N TRP A 33 11.41 1.79 -8.76
CA TRP A 33 12.59 2.54 -9.23
C TRP A 33 13.16 2.00 -10.54
N LEU A 34 13.23 0.67 -10.70
CA LEU A 34 13.70 0.05 -11.93
C LEU A 34 12.76 0.33 -13.10
N LEU A 35 11.45 0.25 -12.86
CA LEU A 35 10.42 0.67 -13.81
C LEU A 35 10.51 2.15 -14.12
N TRP A 36 10.78 3.01 -13.14
CA TRP A 36 10.97 4.44 -13.37
C TRP A 36 12.18 4.70 -14.28
N PHE A 37 13.30 3.99 -14.10
CA PHE A 37 14.48 4.14 -14.96
C PHE A 37 14.20 3.68 -16.40
N PHE A 38 13.52 2.54 -16.59
CA PHE A 38 13.23 2.00 -17.93
C PHE A 38 12.06 2.69 -18.63
N THR A 39 11.06 3.16 -17.88
CA THR A 39 9.80 3.73 -18.42
C THR A 39 9.61 5.20 -18.08
N GLY A 40 10.68 5.90 -17.66
CA GLY A 40 10.63 7.27 -17.14
C GLY A 40 10.08 8.31 -18.11
N GLY A 41 10.13 8.06 -19.42
CA GLY A 41 9.49 8.90 -20.44
C GLY A 41 8.01 8.58 -20.70
N ILE A 42 7.55 7.37 -20.38
CA ILE A 42 6.19 6.88 -20.71
C ILE A 42 5.30 6.83 -19.45
N GLY A 43 5.90 6.83 -18.25
CA GLY A 43 5.18 6.82 -16.97
C GLY A 43 4.74 5.43 -16.50
N GLY A 44 5.37 4.35 -16.99
CA GLY A 44 5.00 2.95 -16.66
C GLY A 44 5.03 2.63 -15.16
N HIS A 45 5.95 3.25 -14.42
CA HIS A 45 6.04 3.13 -12.96
C HIS A 45 4.77 3.63 -12.22
N ARG A 46 4.03 4.60 -12.77
CA ARG A 46 2.77 5.09 -12.17
C ARG A 46 1.62 4.10 -12.35
N PHE A 47 1.59 3.37 -13.47
CA PHE A 47 0.63 2.28 -13.68
C PHE A 47 0.89 1.12 -12.71
N TYR A 48 2.16 0.80 -12.43
CA TYR A 48 2.52 -0.23 -11.45
C TYR A 48 2.07 0.10 -10.02
N LEU A 49 2.11 1.38 -9.65
CA LEU A 49 1.64 1.89 -8.35
C LEU A 49 0.11 2.12 -8.31
N GLY A 50 -0.63 1.74 -9.36
CA GLY A 50 -2.08 1.89 -9.42
C GLY A 50 -2.57 3.33 -9.63
N ARG A 51 -1.67 4.27 -9.97
CA ARG A 51 -2.00 5.69 -10.19
C ARG A 51 -2.19 5.98 -11.69
N ILE A 52 -3.25 5.42 -12.26
CA ILE A 52 -3.58 5.55 -13.69
C ILE A 52 -3.80 7.01 -14.10
N GLY A 53 -4.49 7.81 -13.29
CA GLY A 53 -4.81 9.20 -13.63
C GLY A 53 -3.57 10.08 -13.86
N THR A 54 -2.56 9.97 -13.00
CA THR A 54 -1.30 10.72 -13.14
C THR A 54 -0.40 10.13 -14.24
N GLY A 55 -0.53 8.83 -14.54
CA GLY A 55 0.11 8.22 -15.71
C GLY A 55 -0.45 8.73 -17.04
N VAL A 56 -1.78 8.87 -17.15
CA VAL A 56 -2.45 9.43 -18.33
C VAL A 56 -2.11 10.91 -18.52
N ALA A 57 -2.04 11.69 -17.44
CA ALA A 57 -1.58 13.09 -17.52
C ALA A 57 -0.15 13.19 -18.10
N MET A 58 0.73 12.26 -17.73
CA MET A 58 2.11 12.20 -18.21
C MET A 58 2.19 11.87 -19.72
N LEU A 59 1.34 10.95 -20.18
CA LEU A 59 1.18 10.61 -21.61
C LEU A 59 0.59 11.78 -22.42
N LEU A 60 -0.40 12.49 -21.88
CA LEU A 60 -0.96 13.70 -22.50
C LEU A 60 0.09 14.80 -22.68
N THR A 61 1.07 14.88 -21.78
CA THR A 61 2.20 15.81 -21.89
C THR A 61 3.38 15.27 -22.71
N LEU A 62 3.21 14.16 -23.46
CA LEU A 62 4.27 13.52 -24.27
C LEU A 62 5.53 13.16 -23.46
N GLY A 63 5.40 12.82 -22.18
CA GLY A 63 6.54 12.46 -21.34
C GLY A 63 7.44 13.63 -20.92
N GLY A 64 7.06 14.87 -21.22
CA GLY A 64 7.68 16.12 -20.76
C GLY A 64 9.20 16.13 -20.66
N LEU A 65 9.92 15.63 -21.69
CA LEU A 65 11.38 15.76 -21.89
C LEU A 65 12.27 15.53 -20.65
N GLY A 66 11.87 14.64 -19.73
CA GLY A 66 12.62 14.35 -18.50
C GLY A 66 12.33 15.26 -17.30
N ILE A 67 11.53 16.32 -17.46
CA ILE A 67 11.04 17.15 -16.34
C ILE A 67 10.14 16.32 -15.43
N TRP A 68 9.27 15.49 -16.01
CA TRP A 68 8.45 14.56 -15.22
C TRP A 68 9.28 13.56 -14.43
N ALA A 69 10.38 13.07 -15.00
CA ALA A 69 11.28 12.15 -14.30
C ALA A 69 11.86 12.82 -13.05
N LEU A 70 12.29 14.09 -13.14
CA LEU A 70 12.77 14.87 -11.99
C LEU A 70 11.69 15.05 -10.91
N VAL A 71 10.46 15.36 -11.31
CA VAL A 71 9.32 15.48 -10.39
C VAL A 71 9.02 14.13 -9.72
N ASP A 72 9.04 13.05 -10.48
CA ASP A 72 8.84 11.70 -9.97
C ASP A 72 9.94 11.26 -9.01
N LEU A 73 11.17 11.75 -9.12
CA LEU A 73 12.25 11.45 -8.16
C LEU A 73 11.84 11.78 -6.71
N PHE A 74 11.16 12.91 -6.53
CA PHE A 74 10.67 13.36 -5.23
C PHE A 74 9.33 12.71 -4.86
N LEU A 75 8.43 12.52 -5.83
CA LEU A 75 7.11 11.93 -5.57
C LEU A 75 7.15 10.42 -5.35
N LEU A 76 8.06 9.68 -6.00
CA LEU A 76 8.10 8.22 -6.00
C LEU A 76 8.32 7.66 -4.59
N SER A 77 9.23 8.25 -3.83
CA SER A 77 9.48 7.87 -2.43
C SER A 77 8.23 8.06 -1.56
N GLY A 78 7.49 9.14 -1.75
CA GLY A 78 6.21 9.36 -1.08
C GLY A 78 5.14 8.35 -1.50
N MET A 79 5.01 8.09 -2.81
CA MET A 79 4.03 7.15 -3.35
C MET A 79 4.25 5.71 -2.89
N ILE A 80 5.51 5.25 -2.82
CA ILE A 80 5.85 3.92 -2.30
C ILE A 80 5.44 3.82 -0.83
N ARG A 81 5.74 4.85 -0.02
CA ARG A 81 5.37 4.88 1.39
C ARG A 81 3.86 4.89 1.57
N ASP A 82 3.14 5.75 0.86
CA ASP A 82 1.67 5.83 0.93
C ASP A 82 1.00 4.51 0.51
N THR A 83 1.53 3.85 -0.51
CA THR A 83 0.99 2.56 -0.98
C THR A 83 1.20 1.48 0.08
N ASN A 84 2.40 1.41 0.66
CA ASN A 84 2.71 0.44 1.70
C ASN A 84 1.91 0.72 2.99
N GLU A 85 1.74 1.99 3.37
CA GLU A 85 0.92 2.39 4.52
C GLU A 85 -0.57 2.05 4.31
N LYS A 86 -1.11 2.21 3.09
CA LYS A 86 -2.49 1.82 2.78
C LYS A 86 -2.69 0.32 2.91
N VAL A 87 -1.80 -0.47 2.33
CA VAL A 87 -1.83 -1.95 2.43
C VAL A 87 -1.77 -2.38 3.89
N GLU A 88 -0.90 -1.76 4.69
CA GLU A 88 -0.79 -2.03 6.11
C GLU A 88 -2.09 -1.74 6.88
N ASN A 89 -2.68 -0.57 6.66
CA ASN A 89 -3.91 -0.17 7.34
C ASN A 89 -5.09 -1.08 6.95
N GLU A 90 -5.16 -1.50 5.68
CA GLU A 90 -6.20 -2.40 5.17
C GLU A 90 -6.12 -3.77 5.88
N ILE A 91 -4.93 -4.37 5.94
CA ILE A 91 -4.73 -5.68 6.59
C ILE A 91 -5.05 -5.59 8.10
N ILE A 92 -4.64 -4.51 8.78
CA ILE A 92 -4.96 -4.35 10.20
C ILE A 92 -6.48 -4.22 10.42
N SER A 93 -7.18 -3.51 9.53
CA SER A 93 -8.64 -3.37 9.63
C SER A 93 -9.35 -4.71 9.44
N GLU A 94 -8.90 -5.53 8.50
CA GLU A 94 -9.45 -6.86 8.20
C GLU A 94 -9.25 -7.83 9.38
N ILE A 95 -8.04 -7.88 9.95
CA ILE A 95 -7.74 -8.70 11.14
C ILE A 95 -8.65 -8.34 12.32
N ARG A 96 -8.85 -7.03 12.55
CA ARG A 96 -9.70 -6.54 13.64
C ARG A 96 -11.17 -6.94 13.45
N LEU A 97 -11.70 -6.76 12.24
CA LEU A 97 -13.10 -7.06 11.92
C LEU A 97 -13.42 -8.55 12.06
N ILE A 98 -12.55 -9.42 11.56
CA ILE A 98 -12.72 -10.88 11.68
C ILE A 98 -12.75 -11.30 13.16
N HIS A 99 -11.85 -10.73 13.98
CA HIS A 99 -11.77 -11.09 15.39
C HIS A 99 -12.98 -10.58 16.18
N GLN A 100 -13.41 -9.35 15.91
CA GLN A 100 -14.59 -8.77 16.55
C GLN A 100 -15.87 -9.52 16.15
N ALA A 101 -15.99 -9.95 14.90
CA ALA A 101 -17.09 -10.79 14.43
C ALA A 101 -17.11 -12.16 15.14
N ARG A 102 -15.95 -12.79 15.31
CA ARG A 102 -15.82 -14.08 16.02
C ARG A 102 -16.25 -13.95 17.49
N ALA A 103 -15.73 -12.95 18.20
CA ALA A 103 -16.08 -12.70 19.59
C ALA A 103 -17.59 -12.43 19.76
N ASN A 104 -18.19 -11.62 18.88
CA ASN A 104 -19.64 -11.39 18.90
C ASN A 104 -20.45 -12.67 18.62
N SER A 105 -19.99 -13.53 17.71
CA SER A 105 -20.67 -14.80 17.39
C SER A 105 -20.62 -15.80 18.55
N GLU A 106 -19.52 -15.85 19.30
CA GLU A 106 -19.37 -16.71 20.48
C GLU A 106 -20.28 -16.23 21.62
N VAL A 107 -20.34 -14.91 21.86
CA VAL A 107 -21.24 -14.32 22.85
C VAL A 107 -22.70 -14.56 22.48
N ALA A 108 -23.07 -14.41 21.21
CA ALA A 108 -24.43 -14.69 20.74
C ALA A 108 -24.81 -16.18 20.92
N ALA A 109 -23.87 -17.10 20.68
CA ALA A 109 -24.09 -18.53 20.89
C ALA A 109 -24.18 -18.92 22.37
N ALA A 110 -23.47 -18.21 23.26
CA ALA A 110 -23.54 -18.44 24.71
C ALA A 110 -24.80 -17.85 25.38
N GLN A 111 -25.48 -16.93 24.70
CA GLN A 111 -26.71 -16.28 25.16
C GLN A 111 -28.00 -16.94 24.63
N ALA A 112 -27.88 -17.91 23.73
CA ALA A 112 -28.98 -18.70 23.16
C ALA A 112 -29.13 -20.04 23.89
#